data_AF-A0A2V8RIQ9-F1
#
_entry.id   AF-A0A2V8RIQ9-F1
#
_cell.length_a   1.000
_cell.length_b   1.000
_cell.length_c   1.000
_cell.angle_alpha   90.00
_cell.angle_beta   90.00
_cell.angle_gamma   90.00
#
_symmetry.space_group_name_H-M   'P 1'
#
loop_
_entity.id
_entity.type
_entity.pdbx_description
1 polymer ?
#
loop_
_entity_poly.entity_id
_entity_poly.type
_entity_poly.pdbx_seq_one_letter_code
_entity_poly.pdbx_strand_id
1 'polypeptide(L)' 'MAFITVNTNESIESALRRFKRKVISEEIIKDLKKHSHFIPPGQKAKLKSANARKRNRRRFRQQRPMNSSPRPMGGQNR' A
#
# COMPACT_ATOMS: atom_id res chain seq x y z
N MET A 1 13.69 3.28 9.41
CA MET A 1 14.27 4.62 9.62
C MET A 1 14.71 5.15 8.25
N ALA A 2 14.13 6.27 7.78
CA ALA A 2 14.31 6.72 6.40
C ALA A 2 15.44 7.76 6.29
N PHE A 3 16.50 7.40 5.58
CA PHE A 3 17.64 8.30 5.29
C PHE A 3 17.85 8.42 3.77
N ILE A 4 18.25 9.62 3.35
CA ILE A 4 18.70 9.90 1.98
C ILE A 4 19.99 10.70 2.01
N THR A 5 20.91 10.42 1.09
CA THR A 5 22.06 11.27 0.80
C THR A 5 21.75 12.11 -0.43
N VAL A 6 21.99 13.41 -0.34
CA VAL A 6 21.80 14.36 -1.44
C VAL A 6 23.12 14.44 -2.21
N ASN A 7 23.08 14.27 -3.52
CA ASN A 7 24.25 14.41 -4.38
C ASN A 7 24.38 15.86 -4.85
N THR A 8 25.61 16.30 -5.13
CA THR A 8 25.94 17.70 -5.48
C THR A 8 25.24 18.21 -6.74
N ASN A 9 24.82 17.32 -7.64
CA ASN A 9 24.15 17.64 -8.91
C ASN A 9 22.62 17.37 -8.90
N GLU A 10 22.00 17.21 -7.73
CA GLU A 10 20.54 17.02 -7.65
C GLU A 10 19.83 18.27 -7.15
N SER A 11 18.67 18.58 -7.76
CA SER A 11 17.73 19.56 -7.20
C SER A 11 17.14 19.05 -5.88
N ILE A 12 16.95 19.96 -4.92
CA ILE A 12 16.34 19.71 -3.60
C ILE A 12 15.01 18.99 -3.73
N GLU A 13 14.21 19.34 -4.74
CA GLU A 13 12.90 18.71 -4.97
C GLU A 13 13.01 17.20 -5.31
N SER A 14 14.05 16.82 -6.07
CA SER A 14 14.32 15.41 -6.39
C SER A 14 14.70 14.63 -5.14
N ALA A 15 15.55 15.20 -4.28
CA ALA A 15 15.90 14.62 -2.99
C ALA A 15 14.66 14.42 -2.11
N LEU A 16 13.79 15.43 -1.98
CA LEU A 16 12.54 15.33 -1.22
C LEU A 16 11.60 14.25 -1.77
N ARG A 17 11.53 14.10 -3.09
CA ARG A 17 10.75 13.03 -3.73
C ARG A 17 11.28 11.64 -3.38
N ARG A 18 12.60 11.45 -3.37
CA ARG A 18 13.25 10.19 -2.95
C ARG A 18 13.01 9.91 -1.47
N PHE A 19 13.14 10.93 -0.62
CA PHE A 19 12.83 10.83 0.81
C PHE A 19 11.38 10.40 1.05
N LYS A 20 10.42 11.06 0.40
CA LYS A 20 9.00 10.70 0.48
C LYS A 20 8.75 9.25 0.08
N ARG A 21 9.39 8.76 -0.99
CA ARG A 21 9.30 7.35 -1.40
C ARG A 21 9.87 6.40 -0.34
N LYS A 22 11.03 6.73 0.24
CA LYS A 22 11.66 5.97 1.33
C LYS A 22 10.75 5.89 2.56
N VAL A 23 10.18 7.01 3.01
CA VAL A 23 9.23 7.08 4.13
C VAL A 23 7.97 6.23 3.87
N ILE A 24 7.45 6.25 2.65
CA ILE A 24 6.30 5.42 2.27
C ILE A 24 6.68 3.94 2.25
N SER A 25 7.85 3.60 1.69
CA SER A 25 8.33 2.21 1.59
C SER A 25 8.55 1.57 2.96
N GLU A 26 9.05 2.35 3.92
CA GLU A 26 9.28 1.89 5.28
C GLU A 26 8.02 1.94 6.16
N GLU A 27 6.87 2.34 5.61
CA GLU A 27 5.56 2.42 6.29
C GLU A 27 5.55 3.26 7.59
N ILE A 28 6.54 4.13 7.82
CA ILE A 28 6.74 4.87 9.09
C ILE A 28 5.47 5.61 9.54
N ILE A 29 4.87 6.39 8.64
CA ILE A 29 3.65 7.18 8.94
C ILE A 29 2.46 6.26 9.27
N LYS A 30 2.38 5.11 8.60
CA LYS A 30 1.29 4.15 8.78
C LYS A 30 1.41 3.45 10.14
N ASP A 31 2.63 3.10 10.53
CA ASP A 31 2.89 2.54 11.86
C ASP A 31 2.63 3.56 12.95
N LEU A 32 3.02 4.82 12.76
CA LEU A 32 2.72 5.89 13.71
C LEU A 32 1.20 6.03 13.93
N LYS A 33 0.40 6.04 12.85
CA LYS A 33 -1.07 6.08 12.92
C LYS A 33 -1.69 4.84 13.56
N LYS A 34 -1.07 3.67 13.42
CA LYS A 34 -1.57 2.41 13.99
C LYS A 34 -1.32 2.33 15.49
N HIS A 35 -0.27 2.99 15.98
CA HIS A 35 0.12 2.99 17.39
C HIS A 35 -0.28 4.28 18.12
N SER A 36 -0.96 5.23 17.47
CA SER A 36 -1.40 6.47 18.12
C SER A 36 -2.43 6.22 19.23
N HIS A 37 -3.21 5.15 19.13
CA HIS A 37 -4.17 4.72 20.13
C HIS A 37 -4.14 3.20 20.30
N PHE A 38 -4.57 2.72 21.47
CA PHE A 38 -4.75 1.29 21.69
C PHE A 38 -5.85 0.75 20.76
N ILE A 39 -5.49 -0.28 20.00
CA ILE A 39 -6.43 -1.00 19.13
C ILE A 39 -6.66 -2.38 19.76
N PRO A 40 -7.91 -2.71 20.14
CA PRO A 40 -8.24 -4.03 20.64
C PRO A 40 -7.82 -5.15 19.66
N PRO A 41 -7.41 -6.33 20.16
CA PRO A 41 -6.88 -7.40 19.33
C PRO A 41 -7.86 -7.85 18.22
N GLY A 42 -9.17 -7.85 18.50
CA GLY A 42 -10.20 -8.15 17.52
C GLY A 42 -10.26 -7.15 16.35
N GLN A 43 -10.13 -5.85 16.62
CA GLN A 43 -10.06 -4.83 15.57
C GLN A 43 -8.75 -4.93 14.78
N LYS A 44 -7.63 -5.24 15.44
CA LYS A 44 -6.32 -5.46 14.79
C LYS A 44 -6.39 -6.62 13.78
N ALA A 45 -7.08 -7.72 14.12
CA ALA A 45 -7.30 -8.85 13.22
C ALA A 45 -8.16 -8.48 12.00
N LYS A 46 -9.27 -7.73 12.22
CA LYS A 46 -10.13 -7.22 11.13
C LYS A 46 -9.37 -6.30 10.18
N LEU A 47 -8.56 -5.38 10.72
CA LEU A 47 -7.75 -4.46 9.93
C LEU A 47 -6.67 -5.17 9.10
N LYS A 48 -6.04 -6.21 9.67
CA LYS A 48 -5.05 -7.05 8.98
C LYS A 48 -5.68 -7.77 7.77
N SER A 49 -6.85 -8.39 7.95
CA SER A 49 -7.53 -9.11 6.85
C SER A 49 -8.03 -8.17 5.76
N ALA A 50 -8.58 -7.01 6.12
CA ALA A 50 -9.01 -5.98 5.18
C ALA A 50 -7.84 -5.45 4.33
N ASN A 51 -6.70 -5.16 4.97
CA ASN A 51 -5.49 -4.70 4.27
C ASN A 51 -4.91 -5.77 3.34
N ALA A 52 -4.90 -7.04 3.76
CA ALA A 52 -4.49 -8.16 2.91
C ALA A 52 -5.38 -8.29 1.66
N ARG A 53 -6.70 -8.26 1.83
CA ARG A 53 -7.67 -8.28 0.72
C ARG A 53 -7.47 -7.11 -0.25
N LYS A 54 -7.21 -5.91 0.28
CA LYS A 54 -6.93 -4.70 -0.53
C LYS A 54 -5.63 -4.83 -1.32
N ARG A 55 -4.56 -5.34 -0.70
CA ARG A 55 -3.28 -5.61 -1.38
C ARG A 55 -3.46 -6.64 -2.49
N ASN A 56 -4.19 -7.71 -2.22
CA ASN A 56 -4.46 -8.77 -3.18
C ASN A 56 -5.22 -8.25 -4.42
N ARG A 57 -6.30 -7.47 -4.21
CA ARG A 57 -7.05 -6.82 -5.30
C ARG A 57 -6.18 -5.95 -6.19
N ARG A 58 -5.25 -5.17 -5.60
CA ARG A 58 -4.31 -4.33 -6.37
C ARG A 58 -3.34 -5.18 -7.19
N ARG A 59 -2.81 -6.27 -6.64
CA ARG A 59 -1.91 -7.20 -7.36
C ARG A 59 -2.60 -7.86 -8.55
N PHE A 60 -3.84 -8.32 -8.38
CA PHE A 60 -4.58 -8.96 -9.47
C PHE A 60 -5.01 -7.99 -10.56
N ARG A 61 -5.32 -6.74 -10.21
CA ARG A 61 -5.64 -5.71 -11.22
C ARG A 61 -4.46 -5.40 -12.14
N GLN A 62 -3.23 -5.43 -11.62
CA GLN A 62 -2.01 -5.21 -12.40
C GLN A 62 -1.64 -6.38 -13.31
N GLN A 63 -2.08 -7.60 -12.97
CA GLN A 63 -1.80 -8.82 -13.75
C GLN A 63 -2.83 -9.10 -14.84
N ARG A 64 -3.91 -8.31 -14.96
CA ARG A 64 -4.87 -8.48 -16.05
C ARG A 64 -4.30 -7.83 -17.31
N PRO A 65 -3.93 -8.59 -18.36
CA PRO A 65 -3.76 -8.00 -19.68
C PRO A 65 -5.09 -7.35 -20.09
N MET A 66 -5.02 -6.15 -20.64
CA MET A 66 -6.16 -5.34 -21.11
C MET A 66 -7.07 -6.07 -22.12
N ASN A 67 -6.63 -7.23 -22.65
CA ASN A 67 -7.36 -8.05 -23.61
C ASN A 67 -8.12 -9.25 -22.99
N SER A 68 -8.25 -9.30 -21.66
CA SER A 68 -9.08 -10.33 -21.01
C SER A 68 -10.49 -9.81 -20.77
N SER A 69 -11.44 -10.26 -21.60
CA SER A 69 -12.89 -10.02 -21.44
C SER A 69 -13.29 -10.09 -19.97
N PRO A 70 -14.18 -9.20 -19.48
CA PRO A 70 -14.71 -9.33 -18.13
C PRO A 70 -15.23 -10.76 -17.97
N ARG A 71 -14.76 -11.48 -16.95
CA ARG A 71 -15.40 -12.74 -16.57
C ARG A 71 -16.89 -12.42 -16.45
N PRO A 72 -17.79 -13.11 -17.17
CA PRO A 72 -19.21 -12.94 -16.92
C PRO A 72 -19.39 -13.31 -15.45
N MET A 73 -19.93 -12.37 -14.68
CA MET A 73 -20.45 -12.67 -13.35
C MET A 73 -21.68 -13.52 -13.60
N GLY A 74 -21.46 -14.81 -13.88
CA GLY A 74 -22.50 -15.79 -14.10
C GLY A 74 -23.31 -15.91 -12.83
N GLY A 75 -24.53 -15.36 -12.87
CA GLY A 75 -25.58 -15.82 -12.00
C GLY A 75 -25.97 -17.26 -12.36
N GLN A 76 -26.10 -18.07 -11.32
CA GLN A 76 -26.90 -19.30 -11.21
C GLN A 76 -26.58 -19.87 -9.81
N ASN A 77 -27.50 -20.33 -8.98
CA ASN A 77 -28.95 -20.30 -8.92
C ASN A 77 -29.27 -20.93 -7.56
N ARG A 78 -30.40 -20.55 -6.95
CA ARG A 78 -30.98 -21.08 -5.69
C ARG A 78 -30.45 -20.50 -4.39
#